data_AF-A0A2H5XCD3-F1
#
_entry.id   AF-A0A2H5XCD3-F1
#
_cell.length_a   1.000
_cell.length_b   1.000
_cell.length_c   1.000
_cell.angle_alpha   90.00
_cell.angle_beta   90.00
_cell.angle_gamma   90.00
#
_symmetry.space_group_name_H-M   'P 1'
#
loop_
_entity.id
_entity.type
_entity.pdbx_description
1 polymer ?
#
loop_
_entity_poly.entity_id
_entity_poly.type
_entity_poly.pdbx_seq_one_letter_code
_entity_poly.pdbx_strand_id
1 'polypeptide(L)'
;MWRPQTKEAVLREVRIREWRARLWHKVKTAARRVLKSVAATCVAVVCQLRAWSAATAHEVELNRRLSQRYDKLLRLGEQAYALYRSGNRSFEVLVPLCEEIARLEGALESTRTQPLVVVTDDRPATQPATGS
;
A
#
# COMPACT_ATOMS: atom_id res chain seq x y z
N MET A 1 60.19 45.01 25.33
CA MET A 1 59.03 45.11 26.25
C MET A 1 57.78 45.40 25.44
N TRP A 2 56.75 44.56 25.53
CA TRP A 2 55.48 44.80 24.84
C TRP A 2 54.71 45.95 25.52
N ARG A 3 54.23 46.92 24.73
CA ARG A 3 53.39 48.02 25.24
C ARG A 3 52.08 47.43 25.79
N PRO A 4 51.54 47.95 26.91
CA PRO A 4 50.33 47.41 27.54
C PRO A 4 49.11 47.42 26.60
N GLN A 5 48.98 48.45 25.75
CA GLN A 5 47.90 48.58 24.76
C GLN A 5 47.90 47.45 23.71
N THR A 6 49.07 46.93 23.29
CA THR A 6 49.12 45.83 22.32
C THR A 6 48.81 44.47 22.96
N LYS A 7 49.05 44.29 24.26
CA LYS A 7 48.65 43.07 24.98
C LYS A 7 47.12 42.95 25.09
N GLU A 8 46.44 44.04 25.40
CA GLU A 8 44.97 44.05 25.52
C GLU A 8 44.28 43.78 24.17
N ALA A 9 44.80 44.34 23.08
CA ALA A 9 44.27 44.09 21.73
C ALA A 9 44.38 42.60 21.35
N VAL A 10 45.53 41.97 21.61
CA VAL A 10 45.75 40.54 21.34
C VAL A 10 44.84 39.67 22.21
N LEU A 11 44.66 39.99 23.49
CA LEU A 11 43.75 39.25 24.37
C LEU A 11 42.28 39.35 23.91
N ARG A 12 41.85 40.50 23.38
CA ARG A 12 40.52 40.65 22.77
C ARG A 12 40.36 39.78 21.53
N GLU A 13 41.35 39.74 20.64
CA GLU A 13 41.29 38.90 19.45
C GLU A 13 41.22 37.41 19.77
N VAL A 14 42.02 36.93 20.73
CA VAL A 14 41.97 35.53 21.19
C VAL A 14 40.59 35.21 21.76
N ARG A 15 40.03 36.08 22.59
CA ARG A 15 38.70 35.90 23.17
C ARG A 15 37.59 35.89 22.10
N ILE A 16 37.71 36.71 21.05
CA ILE A 16 36.78 36.70 19.90
C ILE A 16 36.89 35.38 19.12
N ARG A 17 38.10 34.86 18.90
CA ARG A 17 38.32 33.58 18.21
C ARG A 17 37.74 32.40 19.00
N GLU A 18 37.99 32.36 20.31
CA GLU A 18 37.41 31.33 21.18
C GLU A 18 35.87 31.41 21.25
N TRP A 19 35.32 32.63 21.26
CA TRP A 19 33.88 32.82 21.27
C TRP A 19 33.25 32.34 19.96
N ARG A 20 33.87 32.65 18.81
CA ARG A 20 33.45 32.10 17.50
C ARG A 20 33.54 30.58 17.45
N ALA A 21 34.61 29.98 17.98
CA ALA A 21 34.74 28.53 18.03
C ALA A 21 33.65 27.86 18.90
N ARG A 22 33.33 28.45 20.05
CA ARG A 22 32.24 27.98 20.94
C ARG A 22 30.87 28.11 20.28
N LEU A 23 30.60 29.23 19.61
CA LEU A 23 29.37 29.41 18.84
C LEU A 23 29.24 28.42 17.70
N TRP A 24 30.32 28.23 16.93
CA TRP A 24 30.33 27.28 15.82
C TRP A 24 30.03 25.87 16.29
N HIS A 25 30.60 25.45 17.42
CA HIS A 25 30.27 24.17 18.03
C HIS A 25 28.79 24.06 18.41
N LYS A 26 28.22 25.09 19.06
CA LYS A 26 26.80 25.11 19.43
C LYS A 26 25.89 25.03 18.21
N VAL A 27 26.15 25.84 17.19
CA VAL A 27 25.40 25.86 15.92
C VAL A 27 25.50 24.50 15.23
N LYS A 28 26.69 23.92 15.13
CA LYS A 28 26.90 22.59 14.53
C LYS A 28 26.14 21.50 15.29
N THR A 29 26.13 21.54 16.62
CA THR A 29 25.37 20.57 17.41
C THR A 29 23.86 20.73 17.25
N ALA A 30 23.36 21.97 17.20
CA ALA A 30 21.95 22.25 16.96
C ALA A 30 21.52 21.80 15.56
N ALA A 31 22.31 22.16 14.53
CA ALA A 31 22.07 21.74 13.16
C ALA A 31 22.05 20.21 13.02
N ARG A 32 22.98 19.50 13.68
CA ARG A 32 22.97 18.02 13.71
C ARG A 32 21.71 17.44 14.36
N ARG A 33 21.19 18.06 15.42
CA ARG A 33 19.94 17.63 16.06
C ARG A 33 18.75 17.83 15.14
N VAL A 34 18.66 18.99 14.51
CA VAL A 34 17.60 19.29 13.53
C VAL A 34 17.67 18.33 12.34
N LEU A 35 18.87 18.05 11.82
CA LEU A 35 19.03 17.13 10.71
C LEU A 35 18.57 15.71 11.08
N LYS A 36 18.91 15.25 12.30
CA LYS A 36 18.47 13.95 12.82
C LYS A 36 16.95 13.89 12.99
N SER A 37 16.32 14.94 13.50
CA SER A 37 14.86 14.95 13.65
C SER A 37 14.16 14.95 12.29
N VAL A 38 14.65 15.73 11.32
CA VAL A 38 14.12 15.76 9.96
C VAL A 38 14.27 14.38 9.29
N ALA A 39 15.45 13.77 9.39
CA ALA A 39 15.68 12.43 8.85
C ALA A 39 14.75 11.39 9.47
N ALA A 40 14.54 11.44 10.79
CA ALA A 40 13.61 10.53 11.48
C ALA A 40 12.17 10.71 10.99
N THR A 41 11.70 11.96 10.82
CA THR A 41 10.36 12.23 10.27
C THR A 41 10.23 11.76 8.82
N CYS A 42 11.26 11.96 7.98
CA CYS A 42 11.24 11.47 6.60
C CYS A 42 11.13 9.94 6.54
N VAL A 43 11.90 9.23 7.36
CA VAL A 43 11.82 7.75 7.43
C VAL A 43 10.43 7.31 7.86
N ALA A 44 9.83 7.96 8.88
CA ALA A 44 8.49 7.64 9.32
C ALA A 44 7.44 7.85 8.21
N VAL A 45 7.52 8.97 7.49
CA VAL A 45 6.63 9.28 6.36
C VAL A 45 6.80 8.26 5.23
N VAL A 46 8.03 7.87 4.89
CA VAL A 46 8.28 6.85 3.85
C VAL A 46 7.72 5.49 4.27
N CYS A 47 7.88 5.10 5.54
CA CYS A 47 7.28 3.86 6.06
C CYS A 47 5.75 3.90 6.03
N GLN A 48 5.14 5.04 6.38
CA GLN A 48 3.70 5.23 6.27
C GLN A 48 3.21 5.18 4.83
N LEU A 49 3.92 5.82 3.90
CA LEU A 49 3.62 5.77 2.47
C LEU A 49 3.69 4.33 1.93
N ARG A 50 4.68 3.54 2.36
CA ARG A 50 4.76 2.12 2.01
C ARG A 50 3.58 1.34 2.55
N ALA A 51 3.22 1.52 3.82
CA ALA A 51 2.07 0.86 4.42
C ALA A 51 0.76 1.23 3.71
N TRP A 52 0.57 2.52 3.38
CA TRP A 52 -0.54 3.00 2.58
C TRP A 52 -0.57 2.38 1.19
N SER A 53 0.57 2.34 0.48
CA SER A 53 0.62 1.75 -0.86
C SER A 53 0.24 0.26 -0.87
N ALA A 54 0.65 -0.48 0.15
CA ALA A 54 0.27 -1.89 0.30
C ALA A 54 -1.22 -2.04 0.59
N ALA A 55 -1.79 -1.18 1.44
CA ALA A 55 -3.22 -1.15 1.73
C ALA A 55 -4.03 -0.81 0.48
N THR A 56 -3.64 0.22 -0.27
CA THR A 56 -4.33 0.63 -1.50
C THR A 56 -4.24 -0.44 -2.59
N ALA A 57 -3.08 -1.09 -2.75
CA ALA A 57 -2.96 -2.20 -3.70
C ALA A 57 -3.90 -3.36 -3.35
N HIS A 58 -4.01 -3.68 -2.06
CA HIS A 58 -4.93 -4.69 -1.59
C HIS A 58 -6.40 -4.31 -1.86
N GLU A 59 -6.80 -3.07 -1.57
CA GLU A 59 -8.16 -2.57 -1.86
C GLU A 59 -8.49 -2.59 -3.37
N VAL A 60 -7.54 -2.20 -4.22
CA VAL A 60 -7.72 -2.24 -5.68
C VAL A 60 -7.90 -3.68 -6.17
N GLU A 61 -7.13 -4.62 -5.64
CA GLU A 61 -7.27 -6.03 -6.01
C GLU A 61 -8.60 -6.64 -5.53
N LEU A 62 -9.07 -6.26 -4.34
CA LEU A 62 -10.41 -6.63 -3.85
C LEU A 62 -11.50 -6.13 -4.78
N ASN A 63 -11.47 -4.84 -5.13
CA ASN A 63 -12.45 -4.24 -6.03
C ASN A 63 -12.41 -4.90 -7.42
N ARG A 64 -11.22 -5.24 -7.92
CA ARG A 64 -11.07 -5.97 -9.18
C ARG A 64 -11.73 -7.35 -9.13
N ARG A 65 -11.49 -8.12 -8.06
CA ARG A 65 -12.10 -9.46 -7.89
C ARG A 65 -13.61 -9.38 -7.73
N LEU A 66 -14.12 -8.39 -7.01
CA LEU A 66 -15.56 -8.13 -6.87
C LEU A 66 -16.20 -7.78 -8.21
N SER A 67 -15.58 -6.88 -8.99
CA SER A 67 -16.05 -6.52 -10.34
C SER A 67 -16.11 -7.74 -11.25
N GLN A 68 -15.06 -8.56 -11.28
CA GLN A 68 -15.04 -9.78 -12.10
C GLN A 68 -16.16 -10.77 -11.73
N ARG A 69 -16.46 -10.91 -10.44
CA ARG A 69 -17.56 -11.77 -9.98
C ARG A 69 -18.92 -11.19 -10.36
N TYR A 70 -19.08 -9.88 -10.27
CA TYR A 70 -20.30 -9.19 -10.68
C TYR A 70 -20.56 -9.32 -12.19
N ASP A 71 -19.53 -9.12 -13.02
CA ASP A 71 -19.62 -9.30 -14.47
C ASP A 71 -20.02 -10.75 -14.84
N LYS A 72 -19.48 -11.73 -14.12
CA LYS A 72 -19.85 -13.14 -14.31
C LYS A 72 -21.33 -13.38 -13.98
N LEU A 73 -21.80 -12.81 -12.88
CA LEU A 73 -23.19 -12.93 -12.44
C LEU A 73 -24.15 -12.27 -13.45
N LEU A 74 -23.77 -11.11 -13.98
CA LEU A 74 -24.51 -10.43 -15.04
C LEU A 74 -24.65 -11.32 -16.29
N ARG A 75 -23.54 -11.92 -16.75
CA ARG A 75 -23.54 -12.83 -17.91
C ARG A 75 -24.42 -14.06 -17.70
N LEU A 76 -24.40 -14.65 -16.50
CA LEU A 76 -25.26 -15.78 -16.17
C LEU A 76 -26.74 -15.37 -16.17
N GLY A 77 -27.06 -14.18 -15.65
CA GLY A 77 -28.41 -13.60 -15.72
C GLY A 77 -28.88 -13.36 -17.15
N GLU A 78 -28.02 -12.82 -18.02
CA GLU A 78 -28.31 -12.64 -19.45
C GLU A 78 -28.54 -13.97 -20.16
N GLN A 79 -27.75 -15.00 -19.86
CA GLN A 79 -27.93 -16.35 -20.40
C GLN A 79 -29.25 -16.97 -19.95
N ALA A 80 -29.59 -16.87 -18.66
CA ALA A 80 -30.86 -17.35 -18.14
C ALA A 80 -32.06 -16.62 -18.79
N TYR A 81 -31.95 -15.30 -18.99
CA TYR A 81 -32.97 -14.50 -19.67
C TYR A 81 -33.10 -14.86 -21.15
N ALA A 82 -31.98 -15.10 -21.84
CA ALA A 82 -31.97 -15.55 -23.24
C ALA A 82 -32.64 -16.92 -23.40
N LEU A 83 -32.37 -17.86 -22.49
CA LEU A 83 -33.03 -19.16 -22.44
C LEU A 83 -34.54 -19.02 -22.22
N TYR A 84 -34.95 -18.18 -21.27
CA TYR A 84 -36.37 -17.87 -21.05
C TYR A 84 -37.05 -17.30 -22.31
N ARG A 85 -36.41 -16.34 -22.98
CA ARG A 85 -36.93 -15.69 -24.20
C ARG A 85 -36.99 -16.65 -25.39
N SER A 86 -36.04 -17.57 -25.51
CA SER A 86 -35.99 -18.56 -26.60
C SER A 86 -37.05 -19.65 -26.50
N GLY A 87 -37.80 -19.73 -25.39
CA GLY A 87 -38.78 -20.80 -25.16
C GLY A 87 -38.16 -22.15 -24.80
N ASN A 88 -36.83 -22.28 -24.79
CA ASN A 88 -36.10 -23.45 -24.29
C ASN A 88 -36.15 -23.51 -22.76
N ARG A 89 -37.31 -23.90 -22.22
CA ARG A 89 -37.51 -24.17 -20.79
C ARG A 89 -36.98 -25.55 -20.39
N SER A 90 -35.76 -25.88 -20.82
CA SER A 90 -35.12 -27.12 -20.36
C SER A 90 -34.71 -26.94 -18.90
N PHE A 91 -35.44 -27.61 -18.00
CA PHE A 91 -35.19 -27.57 -16.56
C PHE A 91 -33.76 -28.02 -16.23
N GLU A 92 -33.21 -28.93 -17.04
CA GLU A 92 -31.84 -29.45 -16.95
C GLU A 92 -30.76 -28.38 -17.15
N VAL A 93 -31.04 -27.29 -17.88
CA VAL A 93 -30.08 -26.20 -18.12
C VAL A 93 -30.35 -25.02 -17.17
N LEU A 94 -31.60 -24.80 -16.78
CA LEU A 94 -31.97 -23.67 -15.90
C LEU A 94 -31.55 -23.90 -14.44
N VAL A 95 -31.72 -25.12 -13.92
CA VAL A 95 -31.37 -25.48 -12.53
C VAL A 95 -29.88 -25.26 -12.23
N PRO A 96 -28.92 -25.76 -13.03
CA PRO A 96 -27.50 -25.53 -12.74
C PRO A 96 -27.12 -24.04 -12.82
N LEU A 97 -27.76 -23.26 -13.71
CA LEU A 97 -27.54 -21.81 -13.79
C LEU A 97 -28.04 -21.10 -12.52
N CYS A 98 -29.22 -21.45 -12.01
CA CYS A 98 -29.76 -20.89 -10.77
C CYS A 98 -28.90 -21.27 -9.56
N GLU A 99 -28.39 -22.50 -9.50
CA GLU A 99 -27.46 -22.91 -8.45
C GLU A 99 -26.14 -22.15 -8.52
N GLU A 100 -25.59 -21.93 -9.72
CA GLU A 100 -24.37 -21.14 -9.90
C GLU A 100 -24.57 -19.68 -9.48
N ILE A 101 -25.73 -19.08 -9.81
CA ILE A 101 -26.07 -17.72 -9.37
C ILE A 101 -26.15 -17.67 -7.85
N ALA A 102 -26.91 -18.58 -7.21
CA ALA A 102 -27.04 -18.61 -5.75
C ALA A 102 -25.70 -18.82 -5.03
N ARG A 103 -24.82 -19.69 -5.58
CA ARG A 103 -23.46 -19.88 -5.05
C ARG A 103 -22.60 -18.63 -5.21
N LEU A 104 -22.68 -17.95 -6.36
CA LEU A 104 -21.93 -16.72 -6.60
C LEU A 104 -22.44 -15.55 -5.76
N GLU A 105 -23.75 -15.42 -5.56
CA GLU A 105 -24.36 -14.43 -4.65
C GLU A 105 -23.90 -14.66 -3.21
N GLY A 106 -23.96 -15.89 -2.70
CA GLY A 106 -23.46 -16.23 -1.36
C GLY A 106 -21.95 -15.98 -1.21
N ALA A 107 -21.16 -16.26 -2.25
CA ALA A 107 -19.75 -15.94 -2.26
C ALA A 107 -19.48 -14.42 -2.29
N LEU A 108 -20.34 -13.63 -2.94
CA LEU A 108 -20.21 -12.17 -3.02
C LEU A 108 -20.59 -11.52 -1.68
N GLU A 109 -21.65 -12.00 -1.04
CA GLU A 109 -22.12 -11.49 0.25
C GLU A 109 -21.14 -11.82 1.39
N SER A 110 -20.53 -13.01 1.37
CA SER A 110 -19.47 -13.40 2.32
C SER A 110 -18.17 -12.60 2.12
N THR A 111 -17.80 -12.32 0.87
CA THR A 111 -16.65 -11.46 0.52
C THR A 111 -16.86 -10.01 0.96
N ARG A 112 -18.13 -9.56 1.04
CA ARG A 112 -18.51 -8.23 1.54
C ARG A 112 -18.52 -8.14 3.07
N THR A 113 -18.83 -9.23 3.77
CA THR A 113 -18.98 -9.25 5.24
C THR A 113 -17.73 -9.70 6.00
N GLN A 114 -16.80 -10.43 5.37
CA GLN A 114 -15.53 -10.81 6.00
C GLN A 114 -14.35 -9.97 5.49
N PRO A 115 -13.40 -9.60 6.36
CA PRO A 115 -12.11 -9.08 5.91
C PRO A 115 -11.42 -10.18 5.09
N LEU A 116 -11.23 -9.94 3.79
CA LEU A 116 -10.69 -10.94 2.88
C LEU A 116 -9.23 -11.24 3.26
N VAL A 117 -9.00 -12.39 3.89
CA VAL A 117 -7.66 -12.96 4.02
C VAL A 117 -7.26 -13.37 2.60
N VAL A 118 -6.26 -12.69 2.03
CA VAL A 118 -5.67 -13.07 0.74
C VAL A 118 -4.99 -14.42 0.93
N VAL A 119 -5.74 -15.51 0.73
CA VAL A 119 -5.13 -16.77 0.36
C VAL A 119 -4.62 -16.57 -1.06
N THR A 120 -3.32 -16.41 -1.20
CA THR A 120 -2.61 -16.64 -2.46
C THR A 120 -2.89 -18.08 -2.89
N ASP A 121 -3.93 -18.26 -3.70
CA ASP A 121 -4.21 -19.52 -4.36
C ASP A 121 -3.24 -19.64 -5.55
N ASP A 122 -1.96 -19.84 -5.23
CA ASP A 122 -0.96 -20.31 -6.18
C ASP A 122 -1.30 -21.78 -6.46
N ARG A 123 -2.25 -21.99 -7.37
CA ARG A 123 -2.53 -23.31 -7.92
C ARG A 123 -1.62 -23.51 -9.13
N PRO A 124 -0.53 -24.28 -9.05
CA PRO A 124 0.18 -24.68 -10.25
C PRO A 124 -0.76 -25.56 -11.07
N ALA A 125 -1.07 -25.10 -12.28
CA ALA A 125 -1.75 -25.88 -13.29
C ALA A 125 -0.79 -27.00 -13.75
N THR A 126 -0.80 -28.13 -13.06
CA THR A 126 -0.21 -29.36 -13.59
C THR A 126 -1.13 -29.86 -14.70
N GLN A 127 -0.81 -29.50 -15.94
CA GLN A 127 -1.38 -30.12 -17.13
C GLN A 127 -1.03 -31.62 -17.13
N PRO A 128 -2.01 -32.53 -17.29
CA PRO A 128 -1.70 -33.91 -17.60
C PRO A 128 -1.17 -33.96 -19.04
N ALA A 129 0.08 -34.40 -19.19
CA ALA A 129 0.64 -34.75 -20.49
C ALA A 129 -0.12 -35.95 -21.04
N THR A 130 -1.00 -35.72 -22.01
CA THR A 130 -1.51 -36.75 -22.91
C THR A 130 -0.67 -36.75 -24.18
N GLY A 131 -0.02 -37.88 -24.45
CA GLY A 131 0.69 -38.17 -25.69
C GLY A 131 1.83 -39.14 -25.41
N SER A 132 1.99 -40.28 -26.06
CA SER A 132 1.27 -41.00 -27.13
C SER A 132 1.80 -42.44 -27.06
#